data_AF-A0A8S9NDN9-F1
#
_entry.id   AF-A0A8S9NDN9-F1
#
_cell.length_a   1.000
_cell.length_b   1.000
_cell.length_c   1.000
_cell.angle_alpha   90.00
_cell.angle_beta   90.00
_cell.angle_gamma   90.00
#
_symmetry.space_group_name_H-M   'P 1'
#
loop_
_entity.id
_entity.type
_entity.pdbx_description
1 polymer ?
#
loop_
_entity_poly.entity_id
_entity_poly.type
_entity_poly.pdbx_seq_one_letter_code
_entity_poly.pdbx_strand_id
1 'polypeptide(L)'
;MSFTWNSELTVLHDIPLHFDEDSFRFHSYEDFEANCDLRGDLYDVVGHMKLVNGQTLTERFILDELEVATTRHVLVHVQSHDGPMMKLYFWDQAATEFCTKFKTFENTPTVILVTTVNPKRLRG
;
A
#
# COMPACT_ATOMS: atom_id res chain seq x y z
N MET A 1 5.65 -23.21 -5.39
CA MET A 1 7.09 -23.47 -5.19
C MET A 1 7.36 -23.36 -3.70
N SER A 2 8.17 -24.24 -3.11
CA SER A 2 8.41 -24.27 -1.66
C SER A 2 9.88 -24.58 -1.40
N PHE A 3 10.50 -23.87 -0.46
CA PHE A 3 11.88 -24.13 -0.07
C PHE A 3 11.98 -25.42 0.75
N THR A 4 13.03 -26.19 0.47
CA THR A 4 13.48 -27.34 1.25
C THR A 4 14.73 -26.97 2.05
N TRP A 5 15.15 -27.84 2.98
CA TRP A 5 16.32 -27.59 3.83
C TRP A 5 17.63 -27.39 3.05
N ASN A 6 17.71 -27.92 1.82
CA ASN A 6 18.85 -27.81 0.92
C ASN A 6 18.63 -26.81 -0.22
N SER A 7 17.63 -25.93 -0.12
CA SER A 7 17.46 -24.85 -1.09
C SER A 7 18.52 -23.78 -0.87
N GLU A 8 19.14 -23.34 -1.96
CA GLU A 8 20.15 -22.28 -1.96
C GLU A 8 19.57 -21.02 -2.63
N LEU A 9 19.73 -19.86 -1.98
CA LEU A 9 19.39 -18.56 -2.53
C LEU A 9 20.67 -17.74 -2.64
N THR A 10 20.98 -17.26 -3.84
CA THR A 10 22.14 -16.41 -4.09
C THR A 10 21.70 -15.16 -4.85
N VAL A 11 22.32 -14.02 -4.51
CA VAL A 11 22.10 -12.78 -5.25
C VAL A 11 22.77 -12.92 -6.61
N LEU A 12 22.02 -12.65 -7.67
CA LEU A 12 22.56 -12.66 -9.02
C LEU A 12 23.16 -11.28 -9.34
N HIS A 13 24.41 -11.26 -9.80
CA HIS A 13 25.14 -10.06 -10.23
C HIS A 13 25.44 -10.15 -11.73
N ASP A 14 25.35 -9.02 -12.44
CA ASP A 14 25.72 -8.87 -13.86
C ASP A 14 25.08 -9.86 -14.84
N ILE A 15 23.74 -9.96 -14.84
CA ILE A 15 23.01 -10.84 -15.77
C ILE A 15 22.70 -10.11 -17.08
N PRO A 16 23.00 -10.70 -18.26
CA PRO A 16 22.57 -10.17 -19.56
C PRO A 16 21.09 -10.47 -19.90
N LEU A 17 20.35 -11.10 -18.99
CA LEU A 17 18.93 -11.43 -19.15
C LEU A 17 18.07 -10.31 -18.55
N HIS A 18 17.11 -9.82 -19.33
CA HIS A 18 16.12 -8.87 -18.84
C HIS A 18 15.05 -9.64 -18.09
N PHE A 19 14.87 -9.35 -16.80
CA PHE A 19 13.68 -9.80 -16.08
C PHE A 19 12.48 -9.00 -16.56
N ASP A 20 11.31 -9.64 -16.56
CA ASP A 20 10.07 -8.91 -16.77
C ASP A 20 9.92 -7.86 -15.65
N GLU A 21 9.57 -6.64 -16.04
CA GLU A 21 9.26 -5.58 -15.09
C GLU A 21 7.97 -5.91 -14.32
N ASP A 22 7.87 -5.39 -13.09
CA ASP A 22 6.64 -5.50 -12.31
C ASP A 22 5.49 -4.82 -13.06
N SER A 23 4.47 -5.61 -13.40
CA SER A 23 3.23 -5.12 -14.01
C SER A 23 2.17 -4.85 -12.95
N PHE A 24 1.65 -3.63 -12.89
CA PHE A 24 0.55 -3.26 -12.00
C PHE A 24 -0.79 -3.34 -12.72
N ARG A 25 -1.80 -3.90 -12.04
CA ARG A 25 -3.17 -3.95 -12.54
C ARG A 25 -4.07 -3.00 -11.74
N PHE A 26 -4.27 -1.81 -12.30
CA PHE A 26 -5.18 -0.84 -11.72
C PHE A 26 -6.63 -1.16 -12.08
N HIS A 27 -7.51 -0.97 -11.10
CA HIS A 27 -8.95 -1.18 -11.23
C HIS A 27 -9.69 0.16 -11.09
N SER A 28 -10.79 0.29 -11.82
CA SER A 28 -11.68 1.45 -11.70
C SER A 28 -12.48 1.41 -10.39
N TYR A 29 -13.14 2.53 -10.06
CA TYR A 29 -14.07 2.52 -8.93
C TYR A 29 -15.29 1.64 -9.20
N GLU A 30 -15.74 1.59 -10.46
CA GLU A 30 -16.82 0.73 -10.91
C GLU A 30 -16.46 -0.75 -10.70
N ASP A 31 -15.22 -1.13 -10.99
CA ASP A 31 -14.71 -2.48 -10.71
C ASP A 31 -14.73 -2.77 -9.20
N PHE A 32 -14.33 -1.81 -8.38
CA PHE A 32 -14.42 -1.94 -6.93
C PHE A 32 -15.88 -2.14 -6.49
N GLU A 33 -16.82 -1.30 -6.93
CA GLU A 33 -18.23 -1.39 -6.53
C GLU A 33 -18.90 -2.71 -6.96
N ALA A 34 -18.50 -3.24 -8.11
CA ALA A 34 -19.02 -4.51 -8.63
C ALA A 34 -18.43 -5.73 -7.93
N ASN A 35 -17.15 -5.67 -7.53
CA ASN A 35 -16.39 -6.85 -7.13
C ASN A 35 -15.89 -6.84 -5.67
N CYS A 36 -16.04 -5.73 -4.94
CA CYS A 36 -15.67 -5.66 -3.53
C CYS A 36 -16.40 -6.75 -2.73
N ASP A 37 -15.74 -7.26 -1.69
CA ASP A 37 -16.22 -8.35 -0.83
C ASP A 37 -16.23 -9.75 -1.46
N LEU A 38 -16.16 -9.88 -2.79
CA LEU A 38 -16.02 -11.17 -3.44
C LEU A 38 -14.65 -11.78 -3.10
N ARG A 39 -14.62 -13.10 -2.92
CA ARG A 39 -13.35 -13.85 -2.87
C ARG A 39 -12.86 -14.01 -4.30
N GLY A 40 -11.88 -13.21 -4.71
CA GLY A 40 -11.33 -13.29 -6.05
C GLY A 40 -10.03 -12.51 -6.16
N ASP A 41 -10.15 -11.23 -6.50
CA ASP A 41 -9.00 -10.47 -6.99
C ASP A 41 -8.44 -9.52 -5.93
N LEU A 42 -7.11 -9.50 -5.84
CA LEU A 42 -6.37 -8.47 -5.12
C LEU A 42 -6.12 -7.29 -6.06
N TYR A 43 -6.15 -6.08 -5.52
CA TYR A 43 -6.12 -4.84 -6.29
C TYR A 43 -4.77 -4.16 -6.11
N ASP A 44 -4.25 -3.57 -7.20
CA ASP A 44 -3.20 -2.58 -7.12
C ASP A 44 -3.85 -1.19 -7.13
N VAL A 45 -3.44 -0.34 -6.19
CA VAL A 45 -4.01 0.98 -5.95
C VAL A 45 -2.92 2.03 -6.06
N VAL A 46 -3.16 3.04 -6.89
CA VAL A 46 -2.34 4.25 -6.97
C VAL A 46 -3.20 5.48 -6.75
N GLY A 47 -2.70 6.45 -5.99
CA GLY A 47 -3.39 7.73 -5.83
C GLY A 47 -2.72 8.69 -4.88
N HIS A 48 -3.30 9.87 -4.77
CA HIS A 48 -2.85 10.90 -3.86
C HIS A 48 -3.33 10.62 -2.44
N MET A 49 -2.40 10.59 -1.50
CA MET A 49 -2.71 10.58 -0.09
C MET A 49 -3.28 11.93 0.32
N LYS A 50 -4.44 11.93 0.98
CA LYS A 50 -5.12 13.13 1.48
C LYS A 50 -5.10 13.22 2.99
N LEU A 51 -5.35 12.10 3.65
CA LEU A 51 -5.31 11.98 5.11
C LEU A 51 -4.49 10.75 5.50
N VAL A 52 -3.78 10.84 6.61
CA VAL A 52 -3.13 9.70 7.29
C VAL A 52 -3.56 9.74 8.75
N ASN A 53 -4.14 8.65 9.25
CA ASN A 53 -4.76 8.57 10.58
C ASN A 53 -5.74 9.72 10.89
N GLY A 54 -6.51 10.13 9.88
CA GLY A 54 -7.48 11.22 9.98
C GLY A 54 -6.87 12.63 9.95
N GLN A 55 -5.55 12.77 9.95
CA GLN A 55 -4.87 14.05 9.86
C GLN A 55 -4.60 14.44 8.40
N THR A 56 -4.76 15.72 8.06
CA THR A 56 -4.50 16.22 6.70
C THR A 56 -3.01 16.21 6.38
N LEU A 57 -2.68 15.67 5.22
CA LEU A 57 -1.31 15.61 4.71
C LEU A 57 -0.86 17.01 4.27
N THR A 58 -0.10 17.69 5.12
CA THR A 58 0.51 19.00 4.84
C THR A 58 2.00 18.84 4.57
N GLU A 59 2.69 19.87 4.08
CA GLU A 59 4.12 19.79 3.74
C GLU A 59 5.01 19.34 4.92
N ARG A 60 4.59 19.61 6.16
CA ARG A 60 5.32 19.26 7.40
C ARG A 60 4.61 18.16 8.19
N PHE A 61 3.98 17.22 7.50
CA PHE A 61 3.28 16.13 8.17
C PHE A 61 4.23 15.28 9.01
N ILE A 62 3.86 15.01 10.26
CA ILE A 62 4.62 14.15 11.16
C ILE A 62 3.73 12.98 11.54
N LEU A 63 4.17 11.76 11.20
CA LEU A 63 3.48 10.53 11.55
C LEU A 63 3.87 10.09 12.97
N ASP A 64 2.88 9.94 13.85
CA ASP A 64 3.05 9.47 15.22
C ASP A 64 3.28 7.95 15.26
N GLU A 65 4.53 7.55 15.44
CA GLU A 65 4.92 6.14 15.57
C GLU A 65 4.39 5.48 16.83
N LEU A 66 4.26 6.23 17.93
CA LEU A 66 3.78 5.68 19.19
C LEU A 66 2.29 5.36 19.08
N GLU A 67 1.52 6.22 18.42
CA GLU A 67 0.13 5.94 18.06
C GLU A 67 0.05 4.67 17.22
N VAL A 68 0.82 4.58 16.12
CA VAL A 68 0.78 3.41 15.22
C VAL A 68 1.23 2.12 15.92
N ALA A 69 2.24 2.19 16.79
CA ALA A 69 2.67 1.04 17.60
C ALA A 69 1.55 0.58 18.55
N THR A 70 0.75 1.51 19.06
CA THR A 70 -0.36 1.23 19.98
C THR A 70 -1.59 0.69 19.25
N THR A 71 -2.00 1.33 18.15
CA THR A 71 -3.20 0.97 17.39
C THR A 71 -2.97 -0.19 16.42
N ARG A 72 -1.70 -0.48 16.12
CA ARG A 72 -1.24 -1.49 15.16
C ARG A 72 -1.80 -1.32 13.75
N HIS A 73 -2.26 -0.11 13.41
CA HIS A 73 -2.73 0.18 12.06
C HIS A 73 -2.45 1.60 11.63
N VAL A 74 -2.39 1.79 10.30
CA VAL A 74 -2.39 3.10 9.65
C VAL A 74 -3.56 3.15 8.68
N LEU A 75 -4.35 4.22 8.78
CA LEU A 75 -5.45 4.51 7.86
C LEU A 75 -5.04 5.63 6.92
N VAL A 76 -4.93 5.34 5.63
CA VAL A 76 -4.62 6.33 4.59
C VAL A 76 -5.88 6.57 3.75
N HIS A 77 -6.27 7.83 3.59
CA HIS A 77 -7.29 8.21 2.63
C HIS A 77 -6.61 8.55 1.31
N VAL A 78 -6.97 7.83 0.26
CA VAL A 78 -6.36 7.92 -1.06
C VAL A 78 -7.40 8.33 -2.08
N GLN A 79 -7.02 9.28 -2.95
CA GLN A 79 -7.83 9.70 -4.09
C GLN A 79 -7.11 9.33 -5.38
N SER A 80 -7.70 8.41 -6.16
CA SER A 80 -7.24 8.10 -7.53
C SER A 80 -7.69 9.20 -8.51
N HIS A 81 -7.17 9.16 -9.74
CA HIS A 81 -7.57 10.10 -10.79
C HIS A 81 -9.08 10.01 -11.06
N ASP A 82 -9.80 11.11 -10.86
CA ASP A 82 -11.27 11.23 -10.99
C ASP A 82 -12.11 10.27 -10.15
N GLY A 83 -11.49 9.47 -9.29
CA GLY A 83 -12.17 8.51 -8.42
C GLY A 83 -12.63 9.11 -7.10
N PRO A 84 -13.56 8.43 -6.40
CA PRO A 84 -13.91 8.80 -5.05
C PRO A 84 -12.72 8.57 -4.10
N MET A 85 -12.78 9.20 -2.93
CA MET A 85 -11.80 8.96 -1.87
C MET A 85 -12.01 7.58 -1.26
N MET A 86 -10.97 6.75 -1.31
CA MET A 86 -10.93 5.41 -0.71
C MET A 86 -10.13 5.40 0.57
N LYS A 87 -10.37 4.40 1.43
CA LYS A 87 -9.63 4.14 2.67
C LYS A 87 -8.74 2.92 2.48
N LEU A 88 -7.43 3.08 2.66
CA LEU A 88 -6.45 2.00 2.73
C LEU A 88 -6.08 1.74 4.19
N TYR A 89 -6.15 0.49 4.61
CA TYR A 89 -5.80 0.06 5.95
C TYR A 89 -4.54 -0.81 5.90
N PHE A 90 -3.48 -0.35 6.55
CA PHE A 90 -2.29 -1.14 6.84
C PHE A 90 -2.40 -1.67 8.26
N TRP A 91 -2.09 -2.95 8.47
CA TRP A 91 -2.10 -3.59 9.77
C TRP A 91 -0.71 -4.13 10.10
N ASP A 92 -0.38 -4.14 11.39
CA ASP A 92 0.80 -4.81 11.93
C ASP A 92 2.10 -4.42 11.21
N GLN A 93 2.82 -5.43 10.70
CA GLN A 93 4.09 -5.26 10.02
C GLN A 93 4.00 -4.25 8.85
N ALA A 94 2.92 -4.30 8.06
CA ALA A 94 2.73 -3.37 6.95
C ALA A 94 2.55 -1.92 7.44
N ALA A 95 1.93 -1.72 8.60
CA ALA A 95 1.80 -0.40 9.21
C ALA A 95 3.17 0.12 9.70
N THR A 96 3.96 -0.74 10.34
CA THR A 96 5.32 -0.40 10.80
C THR A 96 6.26 -0.07 9.62
N GLU A 97 6.22 -0.88 8.56
CA GLU A 97 6.99 -0.65 7.34
C GLU A 97 6.58 0.63 6.62
N PHE A 98 5.26 0.90 6.55
CA PHE A 98 4.76 2.17 6.04
C PHE A 98 5.34 3.36 6.84
N CYS A 99 5.26 3.34 8.17
CA CYS A 99 5.81 4.41 9.00
C CYS A 99 7.30 4.61 8.78
N THR A 100 8.05 3.50 8.74
CA THR A 100 9.51 3.52 8.57
C THR A 100 9.86 4.16 7.23
N LYS A 101 9.24 3.70 6.14
CA LYS A 101 9.47 4.22 4.78
C LYS A 101 8.98 5.67 4.64
N PHE A 102 7.84 6.02 5.23
CA PHE A 102 7.31 7.39 5.17
C PHE A 102 8.31 8.41 5.71
N LYS A 103 9.06 8.05 6.77
CA LYS A 103 10.05 8.93 7.39
C LYS A 103 11.41 8.95 6.68
N THR A 104 11.67 8.05 5.74
CA THR A 104 12.92 8.10 4.96
C THR A 104 12.88 9.18 3.87
N PHE A 105 11.71 9.75 3.56
CA PHE A 105 11.59 10.83 2.59
C PHE A 105 11.96 12.18 3.21
N GLU A 106 12.73 12.98 2.48
CA GLU A 106 13.09 14.35 2.89
C GLU A 106 11.88 15.29 2.93
N ASN A 107 10.92 15.07 2.03
CA ASN A 107 9.67 15.81 1.94
C ASN A 107 8.49 14.89 2.23
N THR A 108 7.37 15.46 2.68
CA THR A 108 6.15 14.69 2.90
C THR A 108 5.72 13.99 1.60
N PRO A 109 5.73 12.65 1.53
CA PRO A 109 5.32 11.93 0.33
C PRO A 109 3.81 12.11 0.12
N THR A 110 3.38 12.35 -1.12
CA THR A 110 1.97 12.70 -1.44
C THR A 110 1.25 11.67 -2.30
N VAL A 111 1.96 10.71 -2.87
CA VAL A 111 1.42 9.64 -3.72
C VAL A 111 1.82 8.30 -3.11
N ILE A 112 0.90 7.35 -3.16
CA ILE A 112 1.13 5.98 -2.71
C ILE A 112 0.74 5.01 -3.83
N LEU A 113 1.57 3.97 -3.99
CA LEU A 113 1.27 2.77 -4.76
C LEU A 113 1.28 1.60 -3.78
N VAL A 114 0.19 0.85 -3.74
CA VAL A 114 0.03 -0.34 -2.90
C VAL A 114 -0.45 -1.48 -3.77
N THR A 115 0.25 -2.60 -3.73
CA THR A 115 -0.14 -3.79 -4.47
C THR A 115 -0.81 -4.80 -3.56
N THR A 116 -1.55 -5.73 -4.15
CA THR A 116 -2.13 -6.88 -3.44
C THR A 116 -3.16 -6.52 -2.34
N VAL A 117 -3.92 -5.44 -2.54
CA VAL A 117 -4.93 -4.95 -1.60
C VAL A 117 -6.21 -5.79 -1.68
N ASN A 118 -6.83 -6.09 -0.54
CA ASN A 118 -8.11 -6.78 -0.49
C ASN A 118 -9.27 -5.76 -0.57
N PRO A 119 -10.07 -5.73 -1.66
CA PRO A 119 -11.18 -4.79 -1.80
C PRO A 119 -12.35 -5.17 -0.88
N LYS A 120 -12.70 -4.29 0.07
CA LYS A 120 -13.76 -4.53 1.06
C LYS A 120 -14.67 -3.32 1.25
N ARG A 121 -15.96 -3.58 1.45
CA ARG A 121 -16.89 -2.58 2.01
C ARG A 121 -16.82 -2.65 3.52
N LEU A 122 -16.05 -1.75 4.10
CA LEU A 122 -16.06 -1.52 5.54
C LEU A 122 -17.20 -0.56 5.85
N ARG A 123 -18.24 -1.04 6.54
CA ARG A 123 -19.30 -0.17 7.06
C ARG A 123 -18.72 0.60 8.26
N GLY A 124 -18.41 1.88 8.05
CA GLY A 124 -17.81 2.78 9.05
C GLY A 124 -17.72 4.21 8.56
#